data_AF-A0A520QD35-F1
#
_entry.id   AF-A0A520QD35-F1
#
_cell.length_a   1.000
_cell.length_b   1.000
_cell.length_c   1.000
_cell.angle_alpha   90.00
_cell.angle_beta   90.00
_cell.angle_gamma   90.00
#
_symmetry.space_group_name_H-M   'P 1'
#
loop_
_entity.id
_entity.type
_entity.pdbx_description
1 polymer ?
#
loop_
_entity_poly.entity_id
_entity_poly.type
_entity_poly.pdbx_seq_one_letter_code
_entity_poly.pdbx_strand_id
1 'polypeptide(L)'
;MKCSEAERRRRAGHRQWLPMAVGIAMLLAFVAPAADELLRGNAFAEEVLEVAEDLDPRLSERLRSLHDSDPEGFAERIAASTQLRALVDMRREDRRAYDMKILELKTDAKVRTLAATVRQARVDGDDAAFASGREELRMQLRIQAGMRLANRLLQIERMEDMVEQLRERYDREVAEAEADVEVRLQNLLEMTDERAE
;
A
#
# COMPACT_ATOMS: atom_id res chain seq x y z
N MET A 1 45.21 28.83 -68.93
CA MET A 1 44.57 28.14 -70.09
C MET A 1 43.88 26.89 -69.55
N LYS A 2 42.56 26.66 -69.61
CA LYS A 2 41.38 27.35 -70.15
C LYS A 2 40.15 26.96 -69.29
N CYS A 3 39.23 27.90 -69.13
CA CYS A 3 37.78 27.76 -68.88
C CYS A 3 37.11 26.78 -69.88
N SER A 4 35.89 26.25 -69.75
CA SER A 4 34.75 26.41 -68.82
C SER A 4 33.82 25.18 -68.92
N GLU A 5 32.81 25.11 -68.03
CA GLU A 5 31.38 24.75 -68.25
C GLU A 5 31.00 23.53 -69.12
N ALA A 6 29.99 22.70 -68.83
CA ALA A 6 28.80 22.86 -68.02
C ALA A 6 28.09 21.49 -67.92
N GLU A 7 27.40 21.26 -66.81
CA GLU A 7 26.05 20.66 -66.76
C GLU A 7 25.79 19.28 -67.43
N ARG A 8 25.57 18.22 -66.61
CA ARG A 8 24.22 17.65 -66.34
C ARG A 8 24.25 16.21 -65.82
N ARG A 9 23.49 16.04 -64.74
CA ARG A 9 22.56 14.93 -64.42
C ARG A 9 23.08 13.65 -63.73
N ARG A 10 22.49 13.48 -62.53
CA ARG A 10 21.80 12.28 -61.99
C ARG A 10 22.73 11.19 -61.41
N ARG A 11 22.73 10.91 -60.11
CA ARG A 11 21.69 10.41 -59.17
C ARG A 11 22.03 8.95 -58.80
N ALA A 12 21.88 8.69 -57.50
CA ALA A 12 21.47 7.43 -56.87
C ALA A 12 22.53 6.35 -56.62
N GLY A 13 22.63 5.95 -55.35
CA GLY A 13 23.38 4.76 -54.95
C GLY A 13 23.58 4.50 -53.46
N HIS A 14 22.91 5.17 -52.53
CA HIS A 14 22.88 4.75 -51.11
C HIS A 14 21.48 4.27 -50.72
N ARG A 15 21.35 2.95 -50.63
CA ARG A 15 20.24 2.15 -50.08
C ARG A 15 20.89 0.76 -49.85
N GLN A 16 20.77 0.06 -48.73
CA GLN A 16 19.60 -0.13 -47.89
C GLN A 16 20.03 -1.01 -46.69
N TRP A 17 20.23 -0.48 -45.49
CA TRP A 17 20.54 -1.30 -44.29
C TRP A 17 19.85 -0.82 -43.01
N LEU A 18 18.68 -0.17 -43.12
CA LEU A 18 17.86 0.19 -41.96
C LEU A 18 16.37 0.10 -42.29
N PRO A 19 15.76 -1.10 -42.18
CA PRO A 19 14.37 -1.14 -41.73
C PRO A 19 14.12 -2.05 -40.52
N MET A 20 15.06 -2.94 -40.13
CA MET A 20 14.81 -3.90 -39.05
C MET A 20 14.99 -3.35 -37.63
N ALA A 21 15.86 -2.37 -37.40
CA ALA A 21 16.10 -1.87 -36.04
C ALA A 21 14.98 -0.96 -35.51
N VAL A 22 14.28 -0.23 -36.38
CA VAL A 22 13.19 0.68 -35.98
C VAL A 22 11.92 -0.09 -35.61
N GLY A 23 11.66 -1.23 -36.25
CA GLY A 23 10.50 -2.09 -35.95
C GLY A 23 10.54 -2.74 -34.57
N ILE A 24 11.73 -3.14 -34.10
CA ILE A 24 11.91 -3.75 -32.76
C ILE A 24 11.84 -2.70 -31.65
N ALA A 25 12.38 -1.50 -31.88
CA ALA A 25 12.31 -0.41 -30.91
C ALA A 25 10.87 0.12 -30.69
N MET A 26 10.06 0.21 -31.75
CA MET A 26 8.64 0.58 -31.62
C MET A 26 7.78 -0.51 -30.97
N LEU A 27 8.08 -1.80 -31.21
CA LEU A 27 7.42 -2.91 -30.51
C LEU A 27 7.72 -2.91 -29.02
N LEU A 28 8.98 -2.65 -28.62
CA LEU A 28 9.36 -2.54 -27.20
C LEU A 28 8.72 -1.32 -26.51
N ALA A 29 8.58 -0.18 -27.20
CA ALA A 29 7.94 1.02 -26.64
C ALA A 29 6.42 0.89 -26.45
N PHE A 30 5.75 0.01 -27.21
CA PHE A 30 4.31 -0.24 -27.07
C PHE A 30 4.01 -1.43 -26.14
N VAL A 31 4.88 -2.45 -26.11
CA VAL A 31 4.74 -3.62 -25.24
C VAL A 31 5.17 -3.33 -23.80
N ALA A 32 6.17 -2.46 -23.57
CA ALA A 32 6.65 -2.13 -22.23
C ALA A 32 5.57 -1.58 -21.28
N PRO A 33 4.71 -0.60 -21.65
CA PRO A 33 3.68 -0.10 -20.75
C PRO A 33 2.56 -1.13 -20.49
N ALA A 34 2.15 -1.91 -21.50
CA ALA A 34 1.14 -2.96 -21.33
C ALA A 34 1.67 -4.13 -20.48
N ALA A 35 2.95 -4.47 -20.61
CA ALA A 35 3.62 -5.46 -19.77
C ALA A 35 3.78 -4.97 -18.32
N ASP A 36 4.11 -3.69 -18.11
CA ASP A 36 4.19 -3.08 -16.77
C ASP A 36 2.81 -3.03 -16.08
N GLU A 37 1.74 -2.72 -16.82
CA GLU A 37 0.36 -2.73 -16.30
C GLU A 37 -0.13 -4.16 -15.94
N LEU A 38 0.19 -5.15 -16.78
CA LEU A 38 -0.03 -6.58 -16.48
C LEU A 38 0.78 -7.07 -15.28
N LEU A 39 2.06 -6.68 -15.19
CA LEU A 39 2.93 -7.04 -14.06
C LEU A 39 2.46 -6.40 -12.75
N ARG A 40 1.98 -5.15 -12.78
CA ARG A 40 1.38 -4.48 -11.61
C ARG A 40 0.06 -5.13 -11.20
N GLY A 41 -0.79 -5.49 -12.16
CA GLY A 41 -2.02 -6.23 -11.90
C GLY A 41 -1.75 -7.59 -11.25
N ASN A 42 -0.73 -8.32 -11.73
CA ASN A 42 -0.35 -9.62 -11.19
C ASN A 42 0.30 -9.51 -9.79
N ALA A 43 1.16 -8.51 -9.57
CA ALA A 43 1.77 -8.26 -8.26
C ALA A 43 0.71 -7.90 -7.20
N PHE A 44 -0.27 -7.08 -7.57
CA PHE A 44 -1.37 -6.76 -6.67
C PHE A 44 -2.27 -7.98 -6.38
N ALA A 45 -2.53 -8.82 -7.39
CA ALA A 45 -3.27 -10.06 -7.21
C ALA A 45 -2.57 -11.00 -6.22
N GLU A 46 -1.25 -11.14 -6.32
CA GLU A 46 -0.45 -11.95 -5.40
C GLU A 46 -0.54 -11.43 -3.95
N GLU A 47 -0.39 -10.12 -3.75
CA GLU A 47 -0.53 -9.52 -2.42
C GLU A 47 -1.93 -9.72 -1.81
N VAL A 48 -2.98 -9.67 -2.63
CA VAL A 48 -4.35 -9.96 -2.21
C VAL A 48 -4.51 -11.42 -1.80
N LEU A 49 -3.91 -12.35 -2.54
CA LEU A 49 -3.94 -13.78 -2.23
C LEU A 49 -3.19 -14.10 -0.93
N GLU A 50 -2.07 -13.40 -0.68
CA GLU A 50 -1.35 -13.50 0.60
C GLU A 50 -2.18 -12.95 1.76
N VAL A 51 -2.82 -11.79 1.59
CA VAL A 51 -3.74 -11.25 2.61
C VAL A 51 -4.92 -12.18 2.86
N ALA A 52 -5.45 -12.80 1.80
CA ALA A 52 -6.53 -13.78 1.93
C ALA A 52 -6.08 -15.04 2.68
N GLU A 53 -4.86 -15.53 2.43
CA GLU A 53 -4.27 -16.67 3.14
C GLU A 53 -4.08 -16.34 4.63
N ASP A 54 -3.55 -15.15 4.90
CA ASP A 54 -3.39 -14.62 6.25
C ASP A 54 -4.73 -14.48 6.97
N LEU A 55 -5.87 -14.31 6.29
CA LEU A 55 -7.21 -14.29 6.91
C LEU A 55 -7.79 -15.70 7.11
N ASP A 56 -7.86 -16.47 6.03
CA ASP A 56 -8.43 -17.81 5.95
C ASP A 56 -7.85 -18.52 4.72
N PRO A 57 -7.06 -19.61 4.87
CA PRO A 57 -6.50 -20.36 3.74
C PRO A 57 -7.54 -20.78 2.70
N ARG A 58 -8.78 -21.11 3.13
CA ARG A 58 -9.87 -21.48 2.21
C ARG A 58 -10.39 -20.29 1.40
N LEU A 59 -10.24 -19.07 1.90
CA LEU A 59 -10.53 -17.87 1.12
C LEU A 59 -9.46 -17.70 0.03
N SER A 60 -8.17 -17.85 0.37
CA SER A 60 -7.09 -17.77 -0.61
C SER A 60 -7.25 -18.82 -1.71
N GLU A 61 -7.51 -20.08 -1.36
CA GLU A 61 -7.76 -21.14 -2.34
C GLU A 61 -8.91 -20.80 -3.30
N ARG A 62 -10.02 -20.28 -2.79
CA ARG A 62 -11.17 -19.86 -3.62
C ARG A 62 -10.82 -18.69 -4.53
N LEU A 63 -10.07 -17.72 -4.02
CA LEU A 63 -9.67 -16.56 -4.81
C LEU A 63 -8.61 -16.93 -5.86
N ARG A 64 -7.70 -17.86 -5.55
CA ARG A 64 -6.72 -18.39 -6.50
C ARG A 64 -7.40 -19.17 -7.61
N SER A 65 -8.34 -20.05 -7.27
CA SER A 65 -9.17 -20.76 -8.25
C SER A 65 -9.96 -19.80 -9.15
N LEU A 66 -10.52 -18.71 -8.58
CA LEU A 66 -11.19 -17.68 -9.35
C LEU A 66 -10.21 -16.94 -10.28
N HIS A 67 -9.04 -16.54 -9.78
CA HIS A 67 -8.01 -15.88 -10.57
C HIS A 67 -7.57 -16.74 -11.77
N ASP A 68 -7.41 -18.05 -11.57
CA ASP A 68 -6.96 -18.96 -12.63
C ASP A 68 -8.04 -19.28 -13.67
N SER A 69 -9.32 -19.28 -13.26
CA SER A 69 -10.45 -19.66 -14.13
C SER A 69 -11.18 -18.47 -14.76
N ASP A 70 -11.20 -17.32 -14.09
CA ASP A 70 -11.87 -16.08 -14.50
C ASP A 70 -11.11 -14.86 -13.94
N PRO A 71 -10.01 -14.44 -14.60
CA PRO A 71 -9.20 -13.30 -14.15
C PRO A 71 -9.98 -11.98 -14.08
N GLU A 72 -10.94 -11.77 -15.00
CA GLU A 72 -11.78 -10.56 -15.03
C GLU A 72 -12.72 -10.54 -13.82
N GLY A 73 -13.41 -11.66 -13.55
CA GLY A 73 -14.25 -11.81 -12.35
C GLY A 73 -13.47 -11.71 -11.04
N PHE A 74 -12.21 -12.18 -11.01
CA PHE A 74 -11.31 -11.93 -9.90
C PHE A 74 -11.06 -10.43 -9.71
N ALA A 75 -10.64 -9.73 -10.78
CA ALA A 75 -10.34 -8.30 -10.72
C ALA A 75 -11.55 -7.47 -10.26
N GLU A 76 -12.75 -7.76 -10.78
CA GLU A 76 -13.99 -7.13 -10.35
C GLU A 76 -14.27 -7.38 -8.86
N ARG A 77 -14.10 -8.62 -8.40
CA ARG A 77 -14.33 -9.00 -6.99
C ARG A 77 -13.36 -8.28 -6.05
N ILE A 78 -12.09 -8.16 -6.43
CA ILE A 78 -11.10 -7.44 -5.63
C ILE A 78 -11.36 -5.93 -5.67
N ALA A 79 -11.74 -5.38 -6.82
CA ALA A 79 -12.14 -3.99 -6.95
C ALA A 79 -13.40 -3.65 -6.15
N ALA A 80 -14.32 -4.60 -5.95
CA ALA A 80 -15.48 -4.43 -5.08
C ALA A 80 -15.14 -4.55 -3.58
N SER A 81 -14.06 -5.24 -3.23
CA SER A 81 -13.70 -5.52 -1.83
C SER A 81 -12.86 -4.42 -1.20
N THR A 82 -13.51 -3.44 -0.58
CA THR A 82 -12.84 -2.38 0.19
C THR A 82 -11.94 -2.95 1.30
N GLN A 83 -12.36 -4.04 1.94
CA GLN A 83 -11.65 -4.63 3.07
C GLN A 83 -10.33 -5.30 2.67
N LEU A 84 -10.31 -6.10 1.59
CA LEU A 84 -9.08 -6.76 1.16
C LEU A 84 -8.03 -5.73 0.70
N ARG A 85 -8.45 -4.70 -0.03
CA ARG A 85 -7.55 -3.61 -0.44
C ARG A 85 -6.98 -2.86 0.76
N ALA A 86 -7.83 -2.48 1.71
CA ALA A 86 -7.36 -1.78 2.92
C ALA A 86 -6.35 -2.62 3.73
N LEU A 87 -6.49 -3.95 3.73
CA LEU A 87 -5.53 -4.86 4.36
C LEU A 87 -4.22 -4.97 3.58
N VAL A 88 -4.27 -4.96 2.24
CA VAL A 88 -3.07 -4.88 1.40
C VAL A 88 -2.33 -3.57 1.65
N ASP A 89 -3.04 -2.43 1.63
CA ASP A 89 -2.46 -1.11 1.87
C ASP A 89 -1.83 -1.05 3.27
N MET A 90 -2.56 -1.50 4.30
CA MET A 90 -2.04 -1.57 5.67
C MET A 90 -0.80 -2.46 5.78
N ARG A 91 -0.75 -3.58 5.05
CA ARG A 91 0.43 -4.46 5.04
C ARG A 91 1.66 -3.77 4.46
N ARG A 92 1.48 -2.92 3.44
CA ARG A 92 2.55 -2.14 2.81
C ARG A 92 3.04 -1.00 3.71
N GLU A 93 2.11 -0.30 4.36
CA GLU A 93 2.40 0.89 5.15
C GLU A 93 2.89 0.57 6.56
N ASP A 94 2.30 -0.43 7.20
CA ASP A 94 2.52 -0.73 8.62
C ASP A 94 2.25 -2.20 8.94
N ARG A 95 3.31 -3.01 8.87
CA ARG A 95 3.24 -4.45 9.13
C ARG A 95 2.72 -4.78 10.53
N ARG A 96 3.05 -3.98 11.55
CA ARG A 96 2.62 -4.24 12.94
C ARG A 96 1.12 -4.00 13.10
N ALA A 97 0.58 -2.94 12.50
CA ALA A 97 -0.86 -2.70 12.47
C ALA A 97 -1.59 -3.80 11.70
N TYR A 98 -1.04 -4.24 10.57
CA TYR A 98 -1.57 -5.33 9.76
C TYR A 98 -1.69 -6.63 10.55
N ASP A 99 -0.62 -7.10 11.17
CA ASP A 99 -0.61 -8.39 11.90
C ASP A 99 -1.63 -8.38 13.05
N MET A 100 -1.72 -7.26 13.78
CA MET A 100 -2.73 -7.08 14.82
C MET A 100 -4.16 -7.10 14.25
N LYS A 101 -4.38 -6.49 13.09
CA LYS A 101 -5.70 -6.46 12.45
C LYS A 101 -6.13 -7.84 11.97
N ILE A 102 -5.22 -8.62 11.40
CA ILE A 102 -5.48 -10.01 10.99
C ILE A 102 -5.89 -10.85 12.19
N LEU A 103 -5.15 -10.74 13.30
CA LEU A 103 -5.47 -11.48 14.52
C LEU A 103 -6.86 -11.09 15.05
N GLU A 104 -7.22 -9.80 15.01
CA GLU A 104 -8.53 -9.30 15.44
C GLU A 104 -9.65 -9.93 14.60
N LEU A 105 -9.52 -9.88 13.27
CA LEU A 105 -10.52 -10.41 12.35
C LEU A 105 -10.71 -11.93 12.52
N LYS A 106 -9.62 -12.68 12.71
CA LYS A 106 -9.67 -14.12 13.01
C LYS A 106 -10.39 -14.41 14.32
N THR A 107 -10.08 -13.65 15.37
CA THR A 107 -10.70 -13.80 16.68
C THR A 107 -12.20 -13.50 16.60
N ASP A 108 -12.58 -12.44 15.89
CA ASP A 108 -13.98 -12.06 15.67
C ASP A 108 -14.77 -13.12 14.89
N ALA A 109 -14.16 -13.72 13.86
CA ALA A 109 -14.75 -14.84 13.14
C ALA A 109 -14.97 -16.04 14.07
N LYS A 110 -13.96 -16.39 14.88
CA LYS A 110 -14.06 -17.49 15.85
C LYS A 110 -15.16 -17.25 16.89
N VAL A 111 -15.24 -16.05 17.45
CA VAL A 111 -16.29 -15.66 18.42
C VAL A 111 -17.68 -15.80 17.79
N ARG A 112 -17.88 -15.34 16.56
CA ARG A 112 -19.17 -15.45 15.86
C ARG A 112 -19.58 -16.90 15.61
N THR A 113 -18.66 -17.72 15.11
CA THR A 113 -18.90 -19.15 14.88
C THR A 113 -19.24 -19.86 16.19
N LEU A 114 -18.44 -19.66 17.23
CA LEU A 114 -18.65 -20.29 18.52
C LEU A 114 -19.97 -19.85 19.17
N ALA A 115 -20.32 -18.56 19.06
CA ALA A 115 -21.61 -18.07 19.52
C ALA A 115 -22.79 -18.73 18.79
N ALA A 116 -22.65 -18.99 17.48
CA ALA A 116 -23.66 -19.73 16.73
C ALA A 116 -23.77 -21.19 17.20
N THR A 117 -22.64 -21.88 17.37
CA THR A 117 -22.60 -23.26 17.89
C THR A 117 -23.22 -23.36 19.28
N VAL A 118 -22.91 -22.42 20.20
CA VAL A 118 -23.49 -22.39 21.55
C VAL A 118 -25.00 -22.18 21.51
N ARG A 119 -25.49 -21.28 20.65
CA ARG A 119 -26.94 -21.08 20.47
C ARG A 119 -27.60 -22.34 19.93
N GLN A 120 -26.97 -23.02 18.98
CA GLN A 120 -27.51 -24.26 18.41
C GLN A 120 -27.58 -25.37 19.45
N ALA A 121 -26.51 -25.60 20.22
CA ALA A 121 -26.50 -26.58 21.31
C ALA A 121 -27.64 -26.33 22.32
N ARG A 122 -27.94 -25.05 22.59
CA ARG A 122 -29.08 -24.70 23.45
C ARG A 122 -30.43 -25.07 22.85
N VAL A 123 -30.60 -24.88 21.55
CA VAL A 123 -31.81 -25.25 20.81
C VAL A 123 -31.98 -26.76 20.78
N ASP A 124 -30.89 -27.50 20.59
CA ASP A 124 -30.88 -28.96 20.49
C ASP A 124 -31.06 -29.66 21.85
N GLY A 125 -31.03 -28.91 22.95
CA GLY A 125 -31.14 -29.45 24.32
C GLY A 125 -29.89 -30.18 24.79
N ASP A 126 -28.74 -29.99 24.12
CA ASP A 126 -27.46 -30.56 24.53
C ASP A 126 -26.83 -29.68 25.61
N ASP A 127 -27.22 -29.91 26.86
CA ASP A 127 -26.77 -29.14 28.02
C ASP A 127 -25.24 -29.24 28.24
N ALA A 128 -24.62 -30.37 27.87
CA ALA A 128 -23.17 -30.56 28.01
C ALA A 128 -22.41 -29.71 26.99
N ALA A 129 -22.80 -29.77 25.71
CA ALA A 129 -22.22 -28.92 24.67
C ALA A 129 -22.49 -27.44 24.91
N PHE A 130 -23.69 -27.09 25.41
CA PHE A 130 -24.02 -25.71 25.77
C PHE A 130 -23.12 -25.19 26.90
N ALA A 131 -22.95 -25.94 27.99
CA ALA A 131 -22.11 -25.53 29.11
C ALA A 131 -20.64 -25.38 28.71
N SER A 132 -20.09 -26.37 28.00
CA SER A 132 -18.70 -26.34 27.52
C SER A 132 -18.47 -25.18 26.54
N GLY A 133 -19.33 -25.03 25.53
CA GLY A 133 -19.20 -23.96 24.54
C GLY A 133 -19.37 -22.57 25.14
N ARG A 134 -20.19 -22.41 26.19
CA ARG A 134 -20.32 -21.13 26.90
C ARG A 134 -19.02 -20.71 27.59
N GLU A 135 -18.32 -21.64 28.23
CA GLU A 135 -17.03 -21.35 28.86
C GLU A 135 -15.95 -21.05 27.81
N GLU A 136 -15.92 -21.79 26.70
CA GLU A 136 -15.01 -21.48 25.60
C GLU A 136 -15.30 -20.09 25.01
N LEU A 137 -16.58 -19.75 24.80
CA LEU A 137 -16.97 -18.44 24.29
C LEU A 137 -16.54 -17.33 25.24
N ARG A 138 -16.70 -17.54 26.55
CA ARG A 138 -16.22 -16.60 27.58
C ARG A 138 -14.71 -16.40 27.50
N MET A 139 -13.94 -17.46 27.28
CA MET A 139 -12.49 -17.36 27.10
C MET A 139 -12.12 -16.59 25.83
N GLN A 140 -12.76 -16.86 24.71
CA GLN A 140 -12.52 -16.12 23.45
C GLN A 140 -12.88 -14.63 23.58
N LEU A 141 -13.98 -14.29 24.26
CA LEU A 141 -14.36 -12.90 24.52
C LEU A 141 -13.33 -12.16 25.41
N ARG A 142 -12.70 -12.86 26.37
CA ARG A 142 -11.60 -12.28 27.16
C ARG A 142 -10.37 -12.01 26.30
N ILE A 143 -10.01 -12.93 25.42
CA ILE A 143 -8.90 -12.75 24.46
C ILE A 143 -9.18 -11.54 23.57
N GLN A 144 -10.38 -11.47 22.98
CA GLN A 144 -10.80 -10.34 22.14
C GLN A 144 -10.74 -9.01 22.89
N ALA A 145 -11.17 -8.96 24.16
CA ALA A 145 -11.07 -7.77 24.99
C ALA A 145 -9.61 -7.36 25.24
N GLY A 146 -8.74 -8.33 25.58
CA GLY A 146 -7.31 -8.09 25.76
C GLY A 146 -6.64 -7.54 24.50
N MET A 147 -6.98 -8.06 23.33
CA MET A 147 -6.46 -7.55 22.06
C MET A 147 -6.90 -6.12 21.75
N ARG A 148 -8.16 -5.77 22.04
CA ARG A 148 -8.63 -4.40 21.88
C ARG A 148 -7.88 -3.43 22.79
N LEU A 149 -7.53 -3.86 24.01
CA LEU A 149 -6.72 -3.06 24.92
C LEU A 149 -5.27 -2.92 24.41
N ALA A 150 -4.66 -4.00 23.92
CA ALA A 150 -3.33 -3.96 23.33
C ALA A 150 -3.26 -3.03 22.10
N ASN A 151 -4.28 -3.07 21.23
CA ASN A 151 -4.37 -2.14 20.09
C ASN A 151 -4.49 -0.68 20.53
N ARG A 152 -5.26 -0.40 21.59
CA ARG A 152 -5.34 0.96 22.15
C ARG A 152 -4.01 1.43 22.71
N LEU A 153 -3.28 0.55 23.39
CA LEU A 153 -1.95 0.87 23.92
C LEU A 153 -0.98 1.21 22.79
N LEU A 154 -0.95 0.40 21.73
CA LEU A 154 -0.13 0.68 20.53
C LEU A 154 -0.48 2.02 19.89
N GLN A 155 -1.76 2.39 19.86
CA GLN A 155 -2.18 3.68 19.34
C GLN A 155 -1.71 4.84 20.23
N ILE A 156 -1.72 4.66 21.55
CA ILE A 156 -1.19 5.63 22.50
C ILE A 156 0.32 5.82 22.27
N GLU A 157 1.09 4.73 22.20
CA GLU A 157 2.54 4.77 21.92
C GLU A 157 2.84 5.59 20.65
N ARG A 158 2.09 5.37 19.56
CA ARG A 158 2.27 6.11 18.31
C ARG A 158 1.92 7.59 18.42
N MET A 159 0.89 7.93 19.21
CA MET A 159 0.53 9.32 19.45
C MET A 159 1.61 10.03 20.26
N GLU A 160 2.23 9.33 21.21
CA GLU A 160 3.35 9.84 21.99
C GLU A 160 4.56 10.13 21.09
N ASP A 161 4.95 9.17 20.23
CA ASP A 161 6.03 9.35 19.25
C ASP A 161 5.77 10.55 18.31
N MET A 162 4.53 10.71 17.85
CA MET A 162 4.17 11.84 16.97
C MET A 162 4.24 13.18 17.71
N VAL A 163 3.84 13.22 18.98
CA VAL A 163 3.97 14.43 19.81
C VAL A 163 5.44 14.80 20.02
N GLU A 164 6.31 13.81 20.23
CA GLU A 164 7.75 14.03 20.34
C GLU A 164 8.33 14.62 19.05
N GLN A 165 8.03 14.02 17.89
CA GLN A 165 8.49 14.53 16.59
C GLN A 165 7.99 15.94 16.29
N LEU A 166 6.75 16.26 16.69
CA LEU A 166 6.19 17.61 16.52
C LEU A 166 6.92 18.64 17.41
N ARG A 167 7.30 18.25 18.64
CA ARG A 167 8.10 19.10 19.53
C ARG A 167 9.48 19.36 18.94
N GLU A 168 10.17 18.32 18.47
CA GLU A 168 11.48 18.48 17.82
C GLU A 168 11.42 19.35 16.56
N ARG A 169 10.32 19.29 15.80
CA ARG A 169 10.11 20.18 14.66
C ARG A 169 9.88 21.62 15.10
N TYR A 170 9.04 21.82 16.11
CA TYR A 170 8.79 23.15 16.67
C TYR A 170 10.07 23.80 17.18
N ASP A 171 10.90 23.08 17.93
CA ASP A 171 12.15 23.62 18.47
C ASP A 171 13.12 24.02 17.34
N ARG A 172 13.15 23.26 16.24
CA ARG A 172 13.92 23.63 15.03
C ARG A 172 13.35 24.87 14.35
N GLU A 173 12.04 24.94 14.16
CA GLU A 173 11.38 26.11 13.54
C GLU A 173 11.59 27.37 14.38
N VAL A 174 11.61 27.27 15.72
CA VAL A 174 11.94 28.38 16.61
C VAL A 174 13.39 28.83 16.42
N ALA A 175 14.34 27.91 16.40
CA ALA A 175 15.76 28.24 16.21
C ALA A 175 16.03 28.88 14.83
N GLU A 176 15.37 28.38 13.78
CA GLU A 176 15.42 28.96 12.43
C GLU A 176 14.83 30.38 12.42
N ALA A 177 13.67 30.58 13.06
CA ALA A 177 13.05 31.90 13.15
C ALA A 177 13.89 32.91 13.93
N GLU A 178 14.54 32.50 15.04
CA GLU A 178 15.46 33.35 15.80
C GLU A 178 16.67 33.75 14.95
N ALA A 179 17.27 32.82 14.21
CA ALA A 179 18.38 33.11 13.32
C ALA A 179 17.98 34.10 12.19
N ASP A 180 16.80 33.91 11.60
CA ASP A 180 16.26 34.82 10.58
C ASP A 180 16.02 36.23 11.13
N VAL A 181 15.56 36.34 12.39
CA VAL A 181 15.40 37.64 13.08
C VAL A 181 16.74 38.33 13.24
N GLU A 182 17.78 37.64 13.69
CA GLU A 182 19.12 38.22 13.87
C GLU A 182 19.73 38.69 12.54
N VAL A 183 19.63 37.88 11.48
CA VAL A 183 20.08 38.29 10.13
C VAL A 183 19.33 39.54 9.66
N ARG A 184 18.02 39.58 9.87
CA ARG A 184 17.20 40.74 9.47
C ARG A 184 17.52 41.98 10.28
N LEU A 185 17.77 41.84 11.59
CA LEU A 185 18.19 42.93 12.46
C LEU A 185 19.52 43.52 11.98
N GLN A 186 20.52 42.68 11.72
CA GLN A 186 21.83 43.12 11.24
C GLN A 186 21.72 43.90 9.93
N ASN A 187 20.99 43.37 8.93
CA ASN A 187 20.77 44.04 7.66
C ASN A 187 20.11 45.43 7.82
N LEU A 188 19.18 45.57 8.76
CA LEU A 188 18.50 46.84 9.02
C LEU A 188 19.44 47.87 9.66
N LEU A 189 20.34 47.44 10.55
CA LEU A 189 21.30 48.32 11.21
C LEU A 189 22.41 48.79 10.24
N GLU A 190 22.93 47.90 9.39
CA GLU A 190 23.95 48.24 8.39
C GLU A 190 23.42 49.25 7.35
N MET A 191 22.16 49.12 6.91
CA MET A 191 21.53 50.08 6.00
C MET A 191 21.32 51.48 6.60
N THR A 192 21.22 51.60 7.93
CA THR A 192 21.11 52.91 8.59
C THR A 192 22.45 53.62 8.71
N ASP A 193 23.55 52.88 8.85
CA ASP A 193 24.89 53.46 8.95
C ASP A 193 25.41 53.98 7.59
N GLU A 194 25.10 53.32 6.47
CA GLU A 194 25.46 53.79 5.11
C GLU A 194 24.77 55.10 4.69
N ARG A 195 23.68 55.51 5.37
CA ARG A 195 22.96 56.76 5.06
C ARG A 195 23.50 57.99 5.81
N ALA A 196 24.45 57.81 6.73
CA ALA A 196 24.96 58.87 7.59
C ALA A 196 26.29 59.49 7.11
N GLU A 197 26.85 59.03 6.00
CA GLU A 197 28.04 59.58 5.30
C GLU A 197 27.66 60.45 4.10
#